data_AF-A0A1F7W553-F1
#
_entry.id   AF-A0A1F7W553-F1
#
_cell.length_a   1.000
_cell.length_b   1.000
_cell.length_c   1.000
_cell.angle_alpha   90.00
_cell.angle_beta   90.00
_cell.angle_gamma   90.00
#
_symmetry.space_group_name_H-M   'P 1'
#
loop_
_entity.id
_entity.type
_entity.pdbx_description
1 polymer ?
#
loop_
_entity_poly.entity_id
_entity_poly.type
_entity_poly.pdbx_seq_one_letter_code
_entity_poly.pdbx_strand_id
1 'polypeptide(L)'
;MLDPQSPWMFRRDEVDLLEEDIDDIYDLHQSSNGRIQTMEQAIISEQLDTEEQADAEFTMQMDLRNVTRLRTEKSAWEIQAEKMREEDDLECDVQRSPFYEQLFRFADEAFVYASEVYLRKDDAAEHAFRVRVNVKMVPIKCAIALSEELHDDVLSLALARKEFALAIVYLDRVLISFAFMAAAGDDRAQSFLKPGTHMKQILQQYLTRLLNNRRGGLNLYE
;
A
#
# COMPACT_ATOMS: atom_id res chain seq x y z
N MET A 1 2.99 -11.56 -23.61
CA MET A 1 2.52 -12.83 -23.02
C MET A 1 2.81 -12.74 -21.54
N LEU A 2 1.78 -12.76 -20.71
CA LEU A 2 1.90 -12.74 -19.25
C LEU A 2 2.09 -14.18 -18.79
N ASP A 3 3.17 -14.43 -18.06
CA ASP A 3 3.59 -15.76 -17.61
C ASP A 3 2.59 -16.31 -16.57
N PRO A 4 2.02 -17.51 -16.78
CA PRO A 4 1.16 -18.16 -15.80
C PRO A 4 1.99 -19.01 -14.83
N GLN A 5 1.70 -18.87 -13.54
CA GLN A 5 2.17 -19.69 -12.41
C GLN A 5 3.56 -19.36 -11.86
N SER A 6 3.59 -18.48 -10.86
CA SER A 6 4.51 -18.64 -9.73
C SER A 6 3.79 -18.20 -8.45
N PRO A 7 3.83 -19.00 -7.37
CA PRO A 7 3.25 -18.64 -6.10
C PRO A 7 4.05 -17.49 -5.49
N TRP A 8 3.41 -16.34 -5.31
CA TRP A 8 4.03 -15.09 -4.86
C TRP A 8 3.97 -15.01 -3.32
N MET A 9 4.90 -15.65 -2.61
CA MET A 9 5.03 -15.41 -1.17
C MET A 9 6.06 -14.30 -0.94
N PHE A 10 5.63 -13.20 -0.33
CA PHE A 10 6.53 -12.12 0.12
C PHE A 10 7.46 -12.66 1.19
N ARG A 11 8.67 -12.11 1.30
CA ARG A 11 9.41 -12.22 2.56
C ARG A 11 8.67 -11.31 3.52
N ARG A 12 7.90 -11.90 4.44
CA ARG A 12 7.21 -11.20 5.53
C ARG A 12 8.10 -10.14 6.19
N ASP A 13 9.36 -10.47 6.40
CA ASP A 13 10.42 -9.58 6.88
C ASP A 13 10.51 -8.24 6.12
N GLU A 14 10.22 -8.19 4.83
CA GLU A 14 10.30 -6.96 4.03
C GLU A 14 9.12 -6.02 4.29
N VAL A 15 7.92 -6.55 4.49
CA VAL A 15 6.76 -5.73 4.86
C VAL A 15 6.93 -5.26 6.30
N ASP A 16 7.34 -6.15 7.19
CA ASP A 16 7.61 -5.83 8.60
C ASP A 16 8.67 -4.71 8.72
N LEU A 17 9.78 -4.77 7.95
CA LEU A 17 10.78 -3.69 7.92
C LEU A 17 10.24 -2.36 7.39
N LEU A 18 9.33 -2.39 6.41
CA LEU A 18 8.70 -1.17 5.89
C LEU A 18 7.70 -0.58 6.88
N GLU A 19 7.03 -1.43 7.67
CA GLU A 19 6.14 -1.02 8.76
C GLU A 19 6.96 -0.43 9.93
N GLU A 20 8.10 -1.04 10.29
CA GLU A 20 9.04 -0.49 11.26
C GLU A 20 9.54 0.91 10.85
N ASP A 21 9.91 1.11 9.58
CA ASP A 21 10.29 2.43 9.04
C ASP A 21 9.17 3.49 9.25
N ILE A 22 7.90 3.08 9.23
CA ILE A 22 6.74 3.97 9.42
C ILE A 22 6.48 4.22 10.91
N ASP A 23 6.54 3.18 11.73
CA ASP A 23 6.37 3.26 13.17
C ASP A 23 7.43 4.19 13.79
N ASP A 24 8.67 4.10 13.33
CA ASP A 24 9.76 5.01 13.71
C ASP A 24 9.42 6.48 13.44
N ILE A 25 8.69 6.78 12.35
CA ILE A 25 8.24 8.15 12.04
C ILE A 25 7.20 8.62 13.06
N TYR A 26 6.27 7.75 13.45
CA TYR A 26 5.25 8.08 14.44
C TYR A 26 5.83 8.25 15.84
N ASP A 27 6.78 7.41 16.25
CA ASP A 27 7.45 7.51 17.54
C ASP A 27 8.28 8.81 17.66
N LEU A 28 8.98 9.18 16.60
CA LEU A 28 9.71 10.45 16.51
C LEU A 28 8.76 11.67 16.57
N HIS A 29 7.55 11.56 16.01
CA HIS A 29 6.53 12.60 16.09
C HIS A 29 5.99 12.76 17.52
N GLN A 30 5.66 11.65 18.18
CA GLN A 30 5.09 11.67 19.54
C GLN A 30 6.06 12.27 20.59
N SER A 31 7.36 12.25 20.31
CA SER A 31 8.40 12.76 21.22
C SER A 31 8.76 14.25 21.03
N SER A 32 8.19 14.94 20.02
CA SER A 32 8.57 16.32 19.64
C SER A 32 7.49 17.37 19.97
N ASN A 33 7.85 18.54 20.52
CA ASN A 33 6.92 19.65 20.81
C ASN A 33 7.12 20.86 19.85
N GLY A 34 6.09 21.33 19.13
CA GLY A 34 6.15 22.62 18.40
C GLY A 34 5.23 22.78 17.17
N ARG A 35 5.38 23.86 16.40
CA ARG A 35 4.59 24.17 15.17
C ARG A 35 4.77 23.13 14.05
N ILE A 36 5.96 22.56 13.93
CA ILE A 36 6.27 21.47 13.00
C ILE A 36 5.34 20.26 13.28
N GLN A 37 5.04 19.99 14.55
CA GLN A 37 4.13 18.93 14.99
C GLN A 37 2.71 19.11 14.44
N THR A 38 2.22 20.34 14.25
CA THR A 38 0.84 20.56 13.74
C THR A 38 0.68 20.19 12.27
N MET A 39 1.71 20.43 11.45
CA MET A 39 1.71 20.04 10.03
C MET A 39 1.88 18.53 9.90
N GLU A 40 2.81 17.95 10.67
CA GLU A 40 3.04 16.50 10.70
C GLU A 40 1.82 15.75 11.20
N GLN A 41 1.18 16.23 12.26
CA GLN A 41 -0.06 15.67 12.79
C GLN A 41 -1.16 15.68 11.73
N ALA A 42 -1.30 16.78 10.97
CA ALA A 42 -2.31 16.84 9.91
C ALA A 42 -2.05 15.80 8.80
N ILE A 43 -0.79 15.57 8.44
CA ILE A 43 -0.40 14.57 7.44
C ILE A 43 -0.60 13.15 7.96
N ILE A 44 -0.21 12.87 9.20
CA ILE A 44 -0.42 11.55 9.84
C ILE A 44 -1.93 11.28 9.98
N SER A 45 -2.70 12.26 10.46
CA SER A 45 -4.16 12.13 10.55
C SER A 45 -4.80 11.91 9.19
N GLU A 46 -4.37 12.60 8.13
CA GLU A 46 -4.85 12.35 6.76
C GLU A 46 -4.63 10.88 6.35
N GLN A 47 -3.50 10.28 6.71
CA GLN A 47 -3.21 8.88 6.42
C GLN A 47 -4.10 7.94 7.24
N LEU A 48 -4.22 8.16 8.55
CA LEU A 48 -5.07 7.34 9.42
C LEU A 48 -6.54 7.38 8.98
N ASP A 49 -7.06 8.56 8.66
CA ASP A 49 -8.42 8.74 8.14
C ASP A 49 -8.61 7.99 6.80
N THR A 50 -7.56 7.92 5.97
CA THR A 50 -7.60 7.18 4.69
C THR A 50 -7.73 5.68 4.93
N GLU A 51 -6.95 5.12 5.85
CA GLU A 51 -7.03 3.69 6.22
C GLU A 51 -8.37 3.37 6.89
N GLU A 52 -8.81 4.17 7.86
CA GLU A 52 -10.08 3.97 8.57
C GLU A 52 -11.27 4.03 7.60
N GLN A 53 -11.28 5.00 6.69
CA GLN A 53 -12.32 5.09 5.66
C GLN A 53 -12.31 3.85 4.76
N ALA A 54 -11.13 3.41 4.32
CA ALA A 54 -11.01 2.25 3.46
C ALA A 54 -11.50 0.97 4.17
N ASP A 55 -11.19 0.81 5.46
CA ASP A 55 -11.64 -0.29 6.31
C ASP A 55 -13.15 -0.28 6.55
N ALA A 56 -13.71 0.90 6.82
CA ALA A 56 -15.16 1.07 6.94
C ALA A 56 -15.87 0.71 5.62
N GLU A 57 -15.36 1.18 4.48
CA GLU A 57 -15.92 0.86 3.15
C GLU A 57 -15.86 -0.63 2.84
N PHE A 58 -14.76 -1.30 3.18
CA PHE A 58 -14.61 -2.74 3.01
C PHE A 58 -15.58 -3.53 3.89
N THR A 59 -15.66 -3.16 5.17
CA THR A 59 -16.57 -3.76 6.14
C THR A 59 -18.02 -3.63 5.68
N MET A 60 -18.43 -2.45 5.23
CA MET A 60 -19.78 -2.23 4.67
C MET A 60 -20.04 -3.08 3.42
N GLN A 61 -19.07 -3.21 2.51
CA GLN A 61 -19.22 -4.06 1.33
C GLN A 61 -19.35 -5.54 1.70
N MET A 62 -18.64 -6.00 2.73
CA MET A 62 -18.76 -7.36 3.25
C MET A 62 -20.07 -7.57 3.99
N ASP A 63 -20.50 -6.64 4.83
CA ASP A 63 -21.77 -6.69 5.53
C ASP A 63 -22.95 -6.70 4.55
N LEU A 64 -22.92 -5.89 3.49
CA LEU A 64 -23.95 -5.92 2.44
C LEU A 64 -23.99 -7.28 1.69
N ARG A 65 -22.82 -7.90 1.46
CA ARG A 65 -22.74 -9.26 0.89
C ARG A 65 -23.23 -10.32 1.87
N ASN A 66 -22.93 -10.17 3.15
CA ASN A 66 -23.35 -11.08 4.23
C ASN A 66 -24.84 -10.92 4.58
N VAL A 67 -25.41 -9.73 4.44
CA VAL A 67 -26.85 -9.44 4.57
C VAL A 67 -27.63 -10.08 3.41
N THR A 68 -27.00 -10.36 2.27
CA THR A 68 -27.62 -11.16 1.19
C THR A 68 -27.57 -12.67 1.48
N ARG A 69 -26.83 -13.08 2.52
CA ARG A 69 -26.62 -14.47 2.96
C ARG A 69 -27.07 -14.60 4.43
N LEU A 70 -28.34 -14.27 4.70
CA LEU A 70 -28.86 -14.15 6.07
C LEU A 70 -28.69 -15.43 6.92
N ARG A 71 -28.28 -15.20 8.18
CA ARG A 71 -28.26 -16.10 9.34
C ARG A 71 -27.39 -17.34 9.19
N THR A 72 -26.18 -17.31 9.76
CA THR A 72 -25.86 -17.98 11.03
C THR A 72 -24.45 -17.58 11.48
N GLU A 73 -24.30 -17.46 12.80
CA GLU A 73 -23.05 -17.57 13.56
C GLU A 73 -22.09 -16.37 13.56
N LYS A 74 -21.58 -16.11 14.76
CA LYS A 74 -20.60 -15.07 15.08
C LYS A 74 -19.36 -15.27 14.20
N SER A 75 -18.86 -14.15 13.68
CA SER A 75 -17.59 -13.99 12.97
C SER A 75 -16.48 -14.91 13.51
N ALA A 76 -16.25 -16.02 12.82
CA ALA A 76 -15.12 -16.92 13.05
C ALA A 76 -13.88 -16.49 12.25
N TRP A 77 -13.98 -15.43 11.43
CA TRP A 77 -12.93 -15.00 10.52
C TRP A 77 -11.81 -14.22 11.21
N GLU A 78 -12.12 -13.45 12.27
CA GLU A 78 -11.11 -12.74 13.09
C GLU A 78 -10.16 -13.73 13.79
N ILE A 79 -10.64 -14.92 14.17
CA ILE A 79 -9.85 -15.94 14.88
C ILE A 79 -9.10 -16.86 13.91
N GLN A 80 -9.60 -17.04 12.68
CA GLN A 80 -8.95 -17.87 11.65
C GLN A 80 -7.77 -17.13 10.99
N ALA A 81 -7.89 -15.81 10.79
CA ALA A 81 -6.82 -14.96 10.27
C ALA A 81 -5.63 -14.84 11.24
N GLU A 82 -5.85 -15.03 12.54
CA GLU A 82 -4.79 -15.10 13.55
C GLU A 82 -4.11 -16.49 13.56
N LYS A 83 -4.88 -17.57 13.35
CA LYS A 83 -4.38 -18.96 13.43
C LYS A 83 -3.66 -19.47 12.18
N MET A 84 -3.93 -18.91 11.00
CA MET A 84 -3.17 -19.27 9.79
C MET A 84 -1.82 -18.54 9.68
N ARG A 85 -1.49 -17.61 10.60
CA ARG A 85 -0.21 -16.88 10.64
C ARG A 85 0.97 -17.66 11.26
N GLU A 86 0.70 -18.81 11.87
CA GLU A 86 1.73 -19.56 12.63
C GLU A 86 2.37 -20.71 11.84
N GLU A 87 1.83 -21.12 10.67
CA GLU A 87 2.32 -22.32 9.96
C GLU A 87 2.87 -22.09 8.54
N ASP A 88 2.86 -20.88 7.98
CA ASP A 88 3.45 -20.65 6.65
C ASP A 88 4.98 -20.45 6.75
N ASP A 89 5.65 -21.54 6.38
CA ASP A 89 7.09 -21.75 6.20
C ASP A 89 7.92 -20.51 5.89
N LEU A 90 8.75 -20.15 6.87
CA LEU A 90 9.99 -19.41 6.69
C LEU A 90 10.86 -20.16 5.67
N GLU A 91 11.34 -19.45 4.64
CA GLU A 91 12.12 -19.94 3.48
C GLU A 91 11.31 -20.35 2.24
N CYS A 92 10.61 -19.38 1.64
CA CYS A 92 10.27 -19.47 0.22
C CYS A 92 11.20 -18.54 -0.58
N ASP A 93 12.18 -19.12 -1.27
CA ASP A 93 13.04 -18.45 -2.26
C ASP A 93 12.21 -18.13 -3.53
N VAL A 94 11.22 -17.25 -3.37
CA VAL A 94 10.33 -16.81 -4.44
C VAL A 94 10.93 -15.57 -5.09
N GLN A 95 11.06 -15.62 -6.43
CA GLN A 95 11.56 -14.50 -7.20
C GLN A 95 10.56 -13.33 -7.14
N ARG A 96 11.01 -12.16 -6.65
CA ARG A 96 10.19 -10.94 -6.62
C ARG A 96 9.64 -10.60 -8.00
N SER A 97 8.46 -10.00 -8.04
CA SER A 97 7.91 -9.52 -9.31
C SER A 97 8.83 -8.43 -9.81
N PRO A 98 9.28 -8.45 -11.08
CA PRO A 98 10.11 -7.38 -11.60
C PRO A 98 9.49 -6.00 -11.40
N PHE A 99 8.16 -5.92 -11.39
CA PHE A 99 7.44 -4.69 -11.06
C PHE A 99 7.54 -4.32 -9.57
N TYR A 100 7.27 -5.27 -8.67
CA TYR A 100 7.36 -5.04 -7.23
C TYR A 100 8.77 -4.66 -6.80
N GLU A 101 9.80 -5.30 -7.36
CA GLU A 101 11.19 -4.97 -7.08
C GLU A 101 11.55 -3.54 -7.51
N GLN A 102 11.07 -3.11 -8.68
CA GLN A 102 11.22 -1.72 -9.12
C GLN A 102 10.49 -0.75 -8.21
N LEU A 103 9.27 -1.07 -7.80
CA LEU A 103 8.46 -0.26 -6.89
C LEU A 103 9.15 -0.10 -5.53
N PHE A 104 9.66 -1.20 -4.97
CA PHE A 104 10.39 -1.21 -3.72
C PHE A 104 11.63 -0.32 -3.77
N ARG A 105 12.47 -0.46 -4.82
CA ARG A 105 13.66 0.39 -5.00
C ARG A 105 13.31 1.86 -5.14
N PHE A 106 12.26 2.18 -5.92
CA PHE A 106 11.78 3.54 -6.05
C PHE A 106 11.35 4.11 -4.70
N ALA A 107 10.57 3.34 -3.93
CA ALA A 107 10.07 3.78 -2.64
C ALA A 107 11.21 4.03 -1.64
N ASP A 108 12.23 3.17 -1.66
CA ASP A 108 13.40 3.32 -0.80
C ASP A 108 14.25 4.54 -1.16
N GLU A 109 14.58 4.72 -2.44
CA GLU A 109 15.32 5.89 -2.92
C GLU A 109 14.57 7.20 -2.64
N ALA A 110 13.25 7.20 -2.83
CA ALA A 110 12.38 8.33 -2.55
C ALA A 110 12.31 8.65 -1.05
N PHE A 111 12.26 7.62 -0.19
CA PHE A 111 12.24 7.78 1.26
C PHE A 111 13.54 8.37 1.79
N VAL A 112 14.69 7.84 1.36
CA VAL A 112 16.02 8.34 1.77
C VAL A 112 16.16 9.80 1.37
N TYR A 113 15.85 10.14 0.12
CA TYR A 113 15.92 11.51 -0.37
C TYR A 113 14.96 12.44 0.40
N ALA A 114 13.71 12.05 0.62
CA ALA A 114 12.76 12.86 1.35
C ALA A 114 13.17 13.06 2.82
N SER A 115 13.80 12.05 3.43
CA SER A 115 14.37 12.17 4.78
C SER A 115 15.50 13.20 4.84
N GLU A 116 16.40 13.21 3.86
CA GLU A 116 17.45 14.22 3.75
C GLU A 116 16.90 15.64 3.57
N VAL A 117 15.86 15.81 2.73
CA VAL A 117 15.22 17.13 2.50
C VAL A 117 14.50 17.59 3.76
N TYR A 118 13.72 16.72 4.39
CA TYR A 118 12.97 17.06 5.61
C TYR A 118 13.90 17.54 6.74
N LEU A 119 15.08 16.93 6.89
CA LEU A 119 16.07 17.33 7.89
C LEU A 119 16.62 18.75 7.69
N ARG A 120 16.54 19.32 6.49
CA ARG A 120 16.96 20.71 6.20
C ARG A 120 16.03 21.75 6.83
N LYS A 121 14.79 21.36 7.16
CA LYS A 121 13.76 22.22 7.77
C LYS A 121 13.50 23.52 6.98
N ASP A 122 13.55 23.43 5.67
CA ASP A 122 13.22 24.51 4.74
C ASP A 122 11.74 24.46 4.32
N ASP A 123 11.36 25.30 3.35
CA ASP A 123 9.99 25.38 2.84
C ASP A 123 9.50 24.07 2.16
N ALA A 124 10.41 23.15 1.82
CA ALA A 124 10.05 21.85 1.27
C ALA A 124 9.79 20.78 2.35
N ALA A 125 10.05 21.07 3.63
CA ALA A 125 9.96 20.10 4.72
C ALA A 125 8.56 19.46 4.84
N GLU A 126 7.48 20.21 4.60
CA GLU A 126 6.12 19.66 4.61
C GLU A 126 5.92 18.59 3.52
N HIS A 127 6.31 18.91 2.28
CA HIS A 127 6.18 17.98 1.16
C HIS A 127 7.10 16.77 1.31
N ALA A 128 8.31 16.98 1.84
CA ALA A 128 9.25 15.92 2.15
C ALA A 128 8.71 14.99 3.24
N PHE A 129 8.14 15.53 4.32
CA PHE A 129 7.50 14.72 5.36
C PHE A 129 6.34 13.90 4.80
N ARG A 130 5.48 14.52 3.98
CA ARG A 130 4.38 13.82 3.30
C ARG A 130 4.89 12.67 2.43
N VAL A 131 6.02 12.83 1.72
CA VAL A 131 6.63 11.70 0.99
C VAL A 131 7.06 10.59 1.95
N ARG A 132 7.78 10.90 3.03
CA ARG A 132 8.26 9.89 4.00
C ARG A 132 7.14 9.01 4.53
N VAL A 133 6.03 9.64 4.93
CA VAL A 133 4.85 8.97 5.51
C VAL A 133 4.13 8.08 4.49
N ASN A 134 4.03 8.51 3.23
CA ASN A 134 3.20 7.83 2.23
C ASN A 134 3.96 6.84 1.36
N VAL A 135 5.28 7.01 1.15
CA VAL A 135 6.00 6.28 0.10
C VAL A 135 6.21 4.80 0.43
N LYS A 136 6.42 4.47 1.71
CA LYS A 136 6.61 3.09 2.19
C LYS A 136 5.29 2.31 2.21
N MET A 137 4.14 2.99 2.31
CA MET A 137 2.83 2.36 2.15
C MET A 137 2.60 1.80 0.75
N VAL A 138 3.18 2.38 -0.30
CA VAL A 138 2.95 1.93 -1.68
C VAL A 138 3.39 0.46 -1.89
N PRO A 139 4.63 0.06 -1.56
CA PRO A 139 5.02 -1.34 -1.62
C PRO A 139 4.26 -2.23 -0.62
N ILE A 140 3.99 -1.78 0.61
CA ILE A 140 3.20 -2.56 1.59
C ILE A 140 1.83 -2.95 0.99
N LYS A 141 1.07 -1.96 0.52
CA LYS A 141 -0.26 -2.16 -0.05
C LYS A 141 -0.21 -3.00 -1.33
N CYS A 142 0.81 -2.79 -2.17
CA CYS A 142 1.01 -3.63 -3.35
C CYS A 142 1.33 -5.08 -2.98
N ALA A 143 2.09 -5.31 -1.90
CA ALA A 143 2.44 -6.64 -1.45
C ALA A 143 1.21 -7.39 -0.96
N ILE A 144 0.44 -6.79 -0.06
CA ILE A 144 -0.82 -7.36 0.43
C ILE A 144 -1.75 -7.67 -0.75
N ALA A 145 -1.91 -6.73 -1.69
CA ALA A 145 -2.78 -6.94 -2.85
C ALA A 145 -2.39 -8.15 -3.71
N LEU A 146 -1.10 -8.32 -3.96
CA LEU A 146 -0.56 -9.43 -4.75
C LEU A 146 -0.66 -10.77 -4.01
N SER A 147 -0.49 -10.76 -2.70
CA SER A 147 -0.67 -11.95 -1.86
C SER A 147 -2.13 -12.40 -1.89
N GLU A 148 -3.06 -11.47 -1.72
CA GLU A 148 -4.50 -11.75 -1.72
C GLU A 148 -5.01 -12.23 -3.08
N GLU A 149 -4.40 -11.79 -4.19
CA GLU A 149 -4.74 -12.33 -5.51
C GLU A 149 -4.49 -13.84 -5.66
N LEU A 150 -3.65 -14.45 -4.81
CA LEU A 150 -3.38 -15.89 -4.85
C LEU A 150 -4.53 -16.71 -4.28
N HIS A 151 -5.35 -16.12 -3.43
CA HIS A 151 -6.49 -16.78 -2.83
C HIS A 151 -7.67 -16.68 -3.81
N ASP A 152 -8.12 -17.83 -4.32
CA ASP A 152 -9.19 -17.93 -5.33
C ASP A 152 -10.59 -17.79 -4.69
N ASP A 153 -10.79 -16.74 -3.91
CA ASP A 153 -12.06 -16.44 -3.29
C ASP A 153 -12.46 -14.96 -3.42
N VAL A 154 -13.76 -14.74 -3.24
CA VAL A 154 -14.42 -13.46 -3.50
C VAL A 154 -14.05 -12.38 -2.48
N LEU A 155 -13.63 -12.77 -1.27
CA LEU A 155 -13.16 -11.88 -0.22
C LEU A 155 -11.74 -11.41 -0.53
N SER A 156 -10.82 -12.34 -0.79
CA SER A 156 -9.43 -11.99 -1.13
C SER A 156 -9.32 -11.19 -2.42
N LEU A 157 -10.13 -11.49 -3.45
CA LEU A 157 -10.21 -10.63 -4.63
C LEU A 157 -10.74 -9.22 -4.33
N ALA A 158 -11.65 -9.07 -3.36
CA ALA A 158 -12.14 -7.76 -2.94
C ALA A 158 -11.07 -6.98 -2.16
N LEU A 159 -10.34 -7.67 -1.28
CA LEU A 159 -9.23 -7.10 -0.53
C LEU A 159 -8.10 -6.67 -1.47
N ALA A 160 -7.68 -7.53 -2.39
CA ALA A 160 -6.67 -7.21 -3.39
C ALA A 160 -6.99 -5.93 -4.19
N ARG A 161 -8.25 -5.76 -4.62
CA ARG A 161 -8.69 -4.54 -5.31
C ARG A 161 -8.55 -3.29 -4.44
N LYS A 162 -8.94 -3.40 -3.17
CA LYS A 162 -8.86 -2.29 -2.22
C LYS A 162 -7.41 -1.91 -1.95
N GLU A 163 -6.54 -2.88 -1.70
CA GLU A 163 -5.13 -2.64 -1.43
C GLU A 163 -4.41 -2.03 -2.65
N PHE A 164 -4.70 -2.49 -3.88
CA PHE A 164 -4.20 -1.80 -5.07
C PHE A 164 -4.72 -0.36 -5.19
N ALA A 165 -5.97 -0.09 -4.83
CA ALA A 165 -6.52 1.26 -4.84
C ALA A 165 -5.82 2.16 -3.81
N LEU A 166 -5.56 1.65 -2.60
CA LEU A 166 -4.80 2.36 -1.57
C LEU A 166 -3.35 2.65 -2.02
N ALA A 167 -2.67 1.67 -2.62
CA ALA A 167 -1.33 1.86 -3.17
C ALA A 167 -1.29 3.02 -4.18
N ILE A 168 -2.32 3.14 -5.03
CA ILE A 168 -2.46 4.25 -5.98
C ILE A 168 -2.67 5.59 -5.28
N VAL A 169 -3.51 5.64 -4.24
CA VAL A 169 -3.75 6.87 -3.45
C VAL A 169 -2.47 7.36 -2.80
N TYR A 170 -1.70 6.45 -2.18
CA TYR A 170 -0.42 6.78 -1.57
C TYR A 170 0.60 7.28 -2.59
N LEU A 171 0.72 6.59 -3.73
CA LEU A 171 1.62 7.01 -4.79
C LEU A 171 1.22 8.37 -5.38
N ASP A 172 -0.07 8.67 -5.46
CA ASP A 172 -0.55 9.99 -5.89
C ASP A 172 -0.14 11.11 -4.95
N ARG A 173 -0.28 10.91 -3.64
CA ARG A 173 0.19 11.88 -2.64
C ARG A 173 1.69 12.12 -2.75
N VAL A 174 2.47 11.06 -2.94
CA VAL A 174 3.93 11.14 -3.15
C VAL A 174 4.26 11.95 -4.41
N LEU A 175 3.60 11.65 -5.53
CA LEU A 175 3.83 12.35 -6.80
C LEU A 175 3.44 13.83 -6.73
N ILE A 176 2.34 14.15 -6.05
CA ILE A 176 1.93 15.55 -5.82
C ILE A 176 2.99 16.30 -5.03
N SER A 177 3.50 15.73 -3.93
CA SER A 177 4.59 16.33 -3.15
C SER A 177 5.86 16.53 -3.98
N PHE A 178 6.27 15.53 -4.77
CA PHE A 178 7.41 15.69 -5.67
C PHE A 178 7.18 16.78 -6.72
N ALA A 179 5.96 16.93 -7.24
CA ALA A 179 5.65 17.98 -8.20
C ALA A 179 5.74 19.38 -7.59
N PHE A 180 5.31 19.55 -6.33
CA PHE A 180 5.49 20.80 -5.59
C PHE A 180 6.97 21.14 -5.37
N MET A 181 7.76 20.17 -4.89
CA MET A 181 9.20 20.36 -4.68
C MET A 181 9.94 20.66 -6.00
N ALA A 182 9.58 19.96 -7.08
CA ALA A 182 10.15 20.21 -8.40
C ALA A 182 9.78 21.60 -8.94
N ALA A 183 8.54 22.05 -8.74
CA ALA A 183 8.11 23.41 -9.11
C ALA A 183 8.85 24.50 -8.32
N ALA A 184 9.33 24.18 -7.12
CA ALA A 184 10.20 25.05 -6.32
C ALA A 184 11.68 25.01 -6.75
N GLY A 185 12.03 24.22 -7.78
CA GLY A 185 13.39 24.15 -8.35
C GLY A 185 14.22 22.96 -7.87
N ASP A 186 13.64 21.95 -7.22
CA ASP A 186 14.36 20.74 -6.85
C ASP A 186 14.42 19.72 -8.02
N ASP A 187 15.56 19.73 -8.72
CA ASP A 187 15.84 18.82 -9.84
C ASP A 187 15.81 17.34 -9.42
N ARG A 188 16.13 17.03 -8.17
CA ARG A 188 16.12 15.64 -7.68
C ARG A 188 14.69 15.17 -7.48
N ALA A 189 13.80 16.00 -6.91
CA ALA A 189 12.37 15.70 -6.84
C ALA A 189 11.76 15.47 -8.24
N GLN A 190 12.14 16.28 -9.22
CA GLN A 190 11.69 16.13 -10.62
C GLN A 190 12.03 14.75 -11.20
N SER A 191 13.17 14.16 -10.82
CA SER A 191 13.62 12.86 -11.32
C SER A 191 12.71 11.69 -10.91
N PHE A 192 11.95 11.82 -9.82
CA PHE A 192 11.02 10.80 -9.33
C PHE A 192 9.67 10.79 -10.05
N LEU A 193 9.28 11.90 -10.68
CA LEU A 193 7.94 12.05 -11.27
C LEU A 193 7.66 11.05 -12.40
N LYS A 194 8.61 10.90 -13.33
CA LYS A 194 8.42 10.00 -14.48
C LYS A 194 8.38 8.52 -14.07
N PRO A 195 9.34 8.00 -13.28
CA PRO A 195 9.26 6.63 -12.76
C PRO A 195 8.00 6.38 -11.93
N GLY A 196 7.65 7.27 -11.00
CA GLY A 196 6.46 7.09 -10.16
C GLY A 196 5.15 7.15 -10.97
N THR A 197 5.06 8.02 -11.97
CA THR A 197 3.89 8.05 -12.89
C THR A 197 3.76 6.74 -13.66
N HIS A 198 4.88 6.16 -14.10
CA HIS A 198 4.88 4.87 -14.78
C HIS A 198 4.40 3.74 -13.85
N MET A 199 4.89 3.71 -12.61
CA MET A 199 4.45 2.73 -11.62
C MET A 199 2.96 2.87 -11.31
N LYS A 200 2.46 4.11 -11.20
CA LYS A 200 1.02 4.37 -11.03
C LYS A 200 0.20 3.78 -12.17
N GLN A 201 0.64 3.96 -13.42
CA GLN A 201 -0.05 3.37 -14.58
C GLN A 201 -0.09 1.84 -14.51
N ILE A 202 0.98 1.20 -14.05
CA ILE A 202 1.01 -0.26 -13.86
C ILE A 202 0.04 -0.69 -12.75
N LEU A 203 0.04 -0.02 -11.59
CA LEU A 203 -0.92 -0.30 -10.51
C LEU A 203 -2.37 -0.14 -10.99
N GLN A 204 -2.66 0.88 -11.78
CA GLN A 204 -3.98 1.09 -12.38
C GLN A 204 -4.36 -0.05 -13.35
N GLN A 205 -3.40 -0.61 -14.09
CA GLN A 205 -3.63 -1.78 -14.94
C GLN A 205 -3.97 -3.02 -14.11
N TYR A 206 -3.24 -3.26 -13.00
CA TYR A 206 -3.55 -4.35 -12.06
C TYR A 206 -4.97 -4.22 -11.50
N LEU A 207 -5.32 -3.04 -10.97
CA LEU A 207 -6.67 -2.78 -10.45
C LEU A 207 -7.75 -2.96 -11.52
N THR A 208 -7.51 -2.43 -12.73
CA THR A 208 -8.46 -2.56 -13.85
C THR A 208 -8.68 -4.02 -14.25
N ARG A 209 -7.61 -4.83 -14.30
CA ARG A 209 -7.71 -6.28 -14.55
C ARG A 209 -8.60 -6.94 -13.49
N LEU A 210 -8.37 -6.65 -12.22
CA LEU A 210 -9.16 -7.25 -11.15
C LEU A 210 -10.63 -6.84 -11.22
N LEU A 211 -10.93 -5.59 -11.55
CA LEU A 211 -12.31 -5.11 -11.72
C LEU A 211 -13.02 -5.79 -12.90
N ASN A 212 -12.29 -6.10 -13.97
CA ASN A 212 -12.81 -6.75 -15.17
C ASN A 212 -12.99 -8.27 -15.03
N ASN A 213 -12.29 -8.93 -14.11
CA ASN A 213 -12.40 -10.37 -13.84
C ASN A 213 -13.75 -10.82 -13.22
N ARG A 214 -14.82 -10.01 -13.30
CA ARG A 214 -16.18 -10.33 -12.82
C ARG A 214 -16.89 -11.50 -13.54
N ARG A 215 -16.26 -12.23 -14.48
CA ARG A 215 -16.93 -13.26 -15.32
C ARG A 215 -16.29 -14.66 -15.34
N GLY A 216 -15.24 -14.93 -14.57
CA GLY A 216 -14.50 -16.20 -14.69
C GLY A 216 -15.04 -17.39 -13.87
N GLY A 217 -15.90 -17.18 -12.87
CA GLY A 217 -16.22 -18.22 -11.86
C GLY A 217 -17.56 -18.94 -12.02
N LEU A 218 -18.19 -18.95 -13.19
CA LEU A 218 -19.50 -19.59 -13.40
C LEU A 218 -19.55 -20.60 -14.56
N ASN A 219 -18.41 -21.07 -15.07
CA ASN A 219 -18.37 -22.13 -16.07
C ASN A 219 -17.32 -23.18 -15.71
N LEU A 220 -17.61 -24.01 -14.70
CA LEU A 220 -17.00 -25.34 -14.57
C LEU A 220 -17.99 -26.29 -13.89
N TYR A 221 -19.09 -26.61 -14.57
CA TYR A 221 -19.78 -27.91 -14.51
C TYR A 221 -20.66 -28.04 -15.77
N GLU A 222 -20.05 -28.46 -16.88
CA GLU A 222 -20.67 -29.42 -17.81
C GLU A 222 -19.77 -30.65 -17.87
#